data_AF-A0A0K1YAS3-F1
#
_entry.id   AF-A0A0K1YAS3-F1
#
_cell.length_a   1.000
_cell.length_b   1.000
_cell.length_c   1.000
_cell.angle_alpha   90.00
_cell.angle_beta   90.00
_cell.angle_gamma   90.00
#
_symmetry.space_group_name_H-M   'P 1'
#
loop_
_entity.id
_entity.type
_entity.pdbx_description
1 polymer ?
#
loop_
_entity_poly.entity_id
_entity_poly.type
_entity_poly.pdbx_seq_one_letter_code
_entity_poly.pdbx_strand_id
1 'polypeptide(L)'
;MIRRQILTKCAVALSVGLVGCSGGGGGGSTDETVTETATPTSTPTPTSTPTPTPTATATATPSAPTHETGEQFIVGSDDTALRFTVRELFQATELGPARSNQATGRFCVVILSVFNPTSSSQDVPIDRITLRTDDIIRRVDTGDSQAIGSDDRIDVSSIANQTIGPTSSVTGAIVYDAPPDNEYQLEFAPVDSAQSHIVPVGPITGLDSLPSGY
;
A
#
# COMPACT_ATOMS: atom_id res chain seq x y z
N MET A 1 26.82 3.48 -26.44
CA MET A 1 26.75 4.90 -26.84
C MET A 1 26.48 5.71 -25.58
N ILE A 2 27.42 6.58 -25.19
CA ILE A 2 27.42 7.39 -23.95
C ILE A 2 27.20 8.85 -24.33
N ARG A 3 26.45 9.61 -23.50
CA ARG A 3 26.54 11.07 -23.22
C ARG A 3 25.36 11.45 -22.29
N ARG A 4 25.49 11.58 -20.95
CA ARG A 4 26.05 12.67 -20.09
C ARG A 4 25.47 14.08 -20.31
N GLN A 5 24.72 14.60 -19.31
CA GLN A 5 24.63 16.00 -18.81
C GLN A 5 24.00 15.91 -17.39
N ILE A 6 24.58 16.17 -16.21
CA ILE A 6 25.37 17.26 -15.57
C ILE A 6 24.58 18.57 -15.26
N LEU A 7 24.12 18.63 -13.99
CA LEU A 7 24.07 19.73 -12.98
C LEU A 7 23.91 21.20 -13.39
N THR A 8 22.96 21.89 -12.72
CA THR A 8 23.09 23.30 -12.31
C THR A 8 22.39 23.57 -10.97
N LYS A 9 23.15 23.98 -9.95
CA LYS A 9 22.72 24.61 -8.69
C LYS A 9 22.93 26.13 -8.83
N CYS A 10 22.03 26.97 -8.30
CA CYS A 10 22.33 28.35 -7.92
C CYS A 10 21.45 28.76 -6.72
N ALA A 11 22.10 29.27 -5.68
CA ALA A 11 21.52 29.93 -4.51
C ALA A 11 21.75 31.45 -4.64
N VAL A 12 20.81 32.28 -4.19
CA VAL A 12 21.04 33.72 -3.90
C VAL A 12 20.15 34.13 -2.71
N ALA A 13 20.73 34.93 -1.81
CA ALA A 13 20.19 35.44 -0.56
C ALA A 13 20.02 36.99 -0.60
N LEU A 14 19.39 37.53 0.46
CA LEU A 14 19.53 38.86 1.11
C LEU A 14 18.56 40.05 0.85
N SER A 15 17.99 40.54 1.98
CA SER A 15 17.86 41.93 2.54
C SER A 15 16.59 42.85 2.40
N VAL A 16 15.93 43.07 3.56
CA VAL A 16 15.56 44.30 4.36
C VAL A 16 15.08 45.64 3.71
N GLY A 17 14.04 46.27 4.30
CA GLY A 17 13.74 47.73 4.26
C GLY A 17 12.46 48.20 5.01
N LEU A 18 12.50 49.34 5.72
CA LEU A 18 11.52 49.92 6.70
C LEU A 18 10.71 51.15 6.16
N VAL A 19 9.79 51.69 7.01
CA VAL A 19 9.17 53.05 7.08
C VAL A 19 7.85 53.21 6.30
N GLY A 20 6.71 53.76 6.75
CA GLY A 20 6.32 54.61 7.89
C GLY A 20 5.74 55.95 7.36
N CYS A 21 4.44 56.25 7.53
CA CYS A 21 3.95 57.64 7.43
C CYS A 21 2.57 57.84 8.09
N SER A 22 2.38 59.05 8.59
CA SER A 22 1.46 59.57 9.62
C SER A 22 0.42 60.55 9.07
N GLY A 23 -0.64 60.82 9.84
CA GLY A 23 -1.42 62.09 9.80
C GLY A 23 -2.94 61.87 9.77
N GLY A 24 -3.81 62.55 10.52
CA GLY A 24 -3.65 63.69 11.42
C GLY A 24 -4.64 64.84 11.12
N GLY A 25 -5.82 64.83 11.76
CA GLY A 25 -6.49 66.01 12.36
C GLY A 25 -7.34 67.00 11.53
N GLY A 26 -8.56 67.27 12.06
CA GLY A 26 -9.30 68.57 12.10
C GLY A 26 -9.77 69.19 10.77
N GLY A 27 -11.02 69.61 10.55
CA GLY A 27 -11.99 70.27 11.42
C GLY A 27 -12.15 71.73 10.97
N GLY A 28 -13.32 72.13 10.46
CA GLY A 28 -13.66 73.57 10.30
C GLY A 28 -14.58 73.96 9.15
N SER A 29 -15.73 74.52 9.54
CA SER A 29 -16.55 75.57 8.90
C SER A 29 -17.37 75.29 7.63
N THR A 30 -18.68 75.16 7.89
CA THR A 30 -19.82 75.86 7.25
C THR A 30 -19.52 76.79 6.08
N ASP A 31 -20.18 76.56 4.94
CA ASP A 31 -21.08 77.57 4.35
C ASP A 31 -22.07 76.99 3.32
N GLU A 32 -23.31 77.49 3.43
CA GLU A 32 -24.39 77.68 2.44
C GLU A 32 -24.85 76.61 1.41
N THR A 33 -26.11 76.18 1.63
CA THR A 33 -27.27 76.24 0.71
C THR A 33 -27.15 75.64 -0.70
N VAL A 34 -27.59 74.38 -0.84
CA VAL A 34 -28.17 73.85 -2.08
C VAL A 34 -29.38 72.98 -1.74
N THR A 35 -30.54 73.33 -2.30
CA THR A 35 -31.77 72.54 -2.30
C THR A 35 -31.60 71.35 -3.23
N GLU A 36 -31.51 70.13 -2.69
CA GLU A 36 -31.56 68.90 -3.50
C GLU A 36 -32.51 67.86 -2.89
N THR A 37 -33.51 67.53 -3.71
CA THR A 37 -34.40 66.37 -3.78
C THR A 37 -34.09 65.22 -2.80
N ALA A 38 -35.05 64.93 -1.90
CA ALA A 38 -35.01 63.73 -1.06
C ALA A 38 -34.99 62.46 -1.93
N THR A 39 -33.82 61.83 -2.02
CA THR A 39 -33.64 60.51 -2.62
C THR A 39 -34.12 59.46 -1.61
N PRO A 40 -34.97 58.47 -1.99
CA PRO A 40 -35.41 57.45 -1.05
C PRO A 40 -34.20 56.64 -0.56
N THR A 41 -33.97 56.66 0.75
CA THR A 41 -32.93 55.86 1.40
C THR A 41 -33.33 54.39 1.36
N SER A 42 -32.55 53.57 0.66
CA SER A 42 -32.73 52.11 0.67
C SER A 42 -32.33 51.57 2.04
N THR A 43 -33.28 50.94 2.74
CA THR A 43 -33.01 50.21 3.97
C THR A 43 -32.06 49.04 3.66
N PRO A 44 -30.91 48.90 4.33
CA PRO A 44 -30.03 47.76 4.10
C PRO A 44 -30.72 46.48 4.56
N THR A 45 -30.85 45.52 3.65
CA THR A 45 -31.36 44.17 3.94
C THR A 45 -30.47 43.50 4.99
N PRO A 46 -31.02 42.90 6.06
CA PRO A 46 -30.22 42.19 7.04
C PRO A 46 -29.49 41.03 6.36
N THR A 47 -28.17 41.02 6.47
CA THR A 47 -27.34 39.93 5.97
C THR A 47 -27.46 38.75 6.91
N SER A 48 -27.91 37.60 6.42
CA SER A 48 -28.00 36.36 7.19
C SER A 48 -26.61 35.87 7.57
N THR A 49 -26.36 35.73 8.87
CA THR A 49 -25.14 35.11 9.39
C THR A 49 -25.14 33.62 9.03
N PRO A 50 -24.09 33.08 8.37
CA PRO A 50 -24.04 31.67 8.04
C PRO A 50 -23.95 30.83 9.32
N THR A 51 -24.81 29.82 9.43
CA THR A 51 -24.74 28.82 10.49
C THR A 51 -23.48 27.96 10.30
N PRO A 52 -22.65 27.75 11.34
CA PRO A 52 -21.49 26.86 11.22
C PRO A 52 -21.93 25.44 10.83
N THR A 53 -21.37 24.96 9.73
CA THR A 53 -21.55 23.58 9.27
C THR A 53 -20.91 22.61 10.27
N PRO A 54 -21.63 21.55 10.72
CA PRO A 54 -21.03 20.55 11.58
C PRO A 54 -19.82 19.91 10.88
N THR A 55 -18.68 19.90 11.58
CA THR A 55 -17.48 19.20 11.11
C THR A 55 -17.71 17.71 11.25
N ALA A 56 -17.61 16.96 10.15
CA ALA A 56 -17.78 15.51 10.16
C ALA A 56 -16.67 14.87 11.01
N THR A 57 -17.06 14.09 12.02
CA THR A 57 -16.14 13.24 12.78
C THR A 57 -15.67 12.10 11.86
N ALA A 58 -14.36 11.96 11.69
CA ALA A 58 -13.78 10.87 10.90
C ALA A 58 -14.21 9.52 11.49
N THR A 59 -14.85 8.69 10.68
CA THR A 59 -15.13 7.29 11.03
C THR A 59 -13.82 6.52 10.90
N ALA A 60 -13.42 5.77 11.94
CA ALA A 60 -12.22 4.95 11.87
C ALA A 60 -12.38 3.88 10.79
N THR A 61 -11.44 3.83 9.84
CA THR A 61 -11.39 2.76 8.84
C THR A 61 -11.12 1.44 9.57
N PRO A 62 -11.93 0.38 9.36
CA PRO A 62 -11.64 -0.92 9.96
C PRO A 62 -10.29 -1.43 9.46
N SER A 63 -9.42 -1.79 10.39
CA SER A 63 -8.11 -2.38 10.06
C SER A 63 -8.29 -3.86 9.69
N ALA A 64 -7.48 -4.34 8.74
CA ALA A 64 -7.52 -5.73 8.30
C ALA A 64 -7.06 -6.67 9.42
N PRO A 65 -7.70 -7.85 9.62
CA PRO A 65 -7.23 -8.86 10.56
C PRO A 65 -5.79 -9.28 10.25
N THR A 66 -5.00 -9.44 11.31
CA THR A 66 -3.59 -9.87 11.24
C THR A 66 -3.48 -11.28 11.81
N HIS A 67 -2.70 -12.13 11.14
CA HIS A 67 -2.49 -13.54 11.45
C HIS A 67 -1.02 -13.86 11.60
N GLU A 68 -0.71 -14.84 12.44
CA GLU A 68 0.64 -15.34 12.62
C GLU A 68 1.03 -16.36 11.55
N THR A 69 2.34 -16.52 11.32
CA THR A 69 2.84 -17.64 10.50
C THR A 69 2.44 -18.97 11.16
N GLY A 70 1.91 -19.90 10.38
CA GLY A 70 1.35 -21.18 10.81
C GLY A 70 -0.15 -21.15 11.14
N GLU A 71 -0.77 -19.97 11.25
CA GLU A 71 -2.20 -19.82 11.50
C GLU A 71 -3.05 -20.10 10.25
N GLN A 72 -4.24 -20.68 10.44
CA GLN A 72 -5.22 -20.85 9.38
C GLN A 72 -6.23 -19.71 9.40
N PHE A 73 -6.50 -19.13 8.23
CA PHE A 73 -7.54 -18.09 8.07
C PHE A 73 -8.26 -18.25 6.74
N ILE A 74 -9.51 -17.77 6.67
CA ILE A 74 -10.33 -17.80 5.44
C ILE A 74 -10.36 -16.41 4.84
N VAL A 75 -10.13 -16.33 3.53
CA VAL A 75 -10.25 -15.09 2.74
C VAL A 75 -11.36 -15.29 1.71
N GLY A 76 -12.19 -14.26 1.53
CA GLY A 76 -13.39 -14.34 0.68
C GLY A 76 -14.58 -14.97 1.39
N SER A 77 -15.71 -15.00 0.70
CA SER A 77 -16.98 -15.53 1.20
C SER A 77 -17.60 -16.51 0.21
N ASP A 78 -18.53 -17.33 0.72
CA ASP A 78 -19.34 -18.25 -0.08
C ASP A 78 -18.50 -19.10 -1.05
N ASP A 79 -18.81 -19.07 -2.34
CA ASP A 79 -18.15 -19.86 -3.38
C ASP A 79 -16.76 -19.34 -3.79
N THR A 80 -16.30 -18.23 -3.19
CA THR A 80 -14.96 -17.67 -3.39
C THR A 80 -14.05 -17.83 -2.17
N ALA A 81 -14.59 -18.41 -1.09
CA ALA A 81 -13.84 -18.61 0.14
C ALA A 81 -12.70 -19.60 -0.08
N LEU A 82 -11.49 -19.21 0.33
CA LEU A 82 -10.31 -20.08 0.37
C LEU A 82 -9.66 -19.98 1.75
N ARG A 83 -9.23 -21.13 2.30
CA ARG A 83 -8.50 -21.17 3.56
C ARG A 83 -7.00 -21.21 3.28
N PHE A 84 -6.28 -20.24 3.84
CA PHE A 84 -4.85 -20.07 3.68
C PHE A 84 -4.09 -20.45 4.96
N THR A 85 -2.84 -20.85 4.79
CA THR A 85 -1.87 -21.01 5.87
C THR A 85 -0.50 -20.68 5.32
N VAL A 86 0.09 -19.57 5.76
CA VAL A 86 1.52 -19.27 5.54
C VAL A 86 2.28 -20.19 6.46
N ARG A 87 2.89 -21.24 5.93
CA ARG A 87 3.56 -22.26 6.75
C ARG A 87 4.92 -21.79 7.20
N GLU A 88 5.72 -21.34 6.24
CA GLU A 88 7.13 -21.01 6.42
C GLU A 88 7.51 -19.87 5.48
N LEU A 89 8.49 -19.08 5.90
CA LEU A 89 9.03 -17.95 5.18
C LEU A 89 10.56 -18.11 5.13
N PHE A 90 11.13 -18.04 3.93
CA PHE A 90 12.57 -18.12 3.75
C PHE A 90 13.11 -16.96 2.93
N GLN A 91 14.40 -16.68 3.10
CA GLN A 91 15.16 -15.82 2.19
C GLN A 91 16.16 -16.61 1.35
N ALA A 92 16.42 -16.11 0.14
CA ALA A 92 17.56 -16.55 -0.69
C ALA A 92 18.03 -15.48 -1.66
N THR A 93 19.30 -15.56 -2.07
CA THR A 93 19.87 -14.71 -3.13
C THR A 93 19.75 -15.31 -4.52
N GLU A 94 19.47 -16.60 -4.58
CA GLU A 94 19.47 -17.40 -5.79
C GLU A 94 18.50 -18.57 -5.66
N LEU A 95 17.89 -18.97 -6.76
CA LEU A 95 16.91 -20.05 -6.86
C LEU A 95 17.17 -20.93 -8.07
N GLY A 96 16.56 -22.11 -8.03
CA GLY A 96 16.50 -23.04 -9.15
C GLY A 96 17.75 -23.91 -9.29
N PRO A 97 17.80 -24.71 -10.36
CA PRO A 97 18.83 -25.73 -10.53
C PRO A 97 20.19 -25.06 -10.68
N ALA A 98 21.17 -25.52 -9.91
CA ALA A 98 22.52 -24.95 -9.89
C ALA A 98 22.55 -23.41 -9.70
N ARG A 99 21.52 -22.85 -9.06
CA ARG A 99 21.44 -21.42 -8.70
C ARG A 99 21.43 -20.47 -9.89
N SER A 100 20.82 -20.90 -10.99
CA SER A 100 20.79 -20.12 -12.24
C SER A 100 19.95 -18.84 -12.18
N ASN A 101 19.00 -18.75 -11.24
CA ASN A 101 18.16 -17.57 -11.07
C ASN A 101 18.66 -16.71 -9.90
N GLN A 102 18.99 -15.45 -10.15
CA GLN A 102 19.56 -14.53 -9.15
C GLN A 102 18.56 -13.44 -8.80
N ALA A 103 18.41 -13.15 -7.51
CA ALA A 103 17.59 -12.05 -7.05
C ALA A 103 18.21 -10.70 -7.43
N THR A 104 17.37 -9.74 -7.81
CA THR A 104 17.75 -8.32 -7.94
C THR A 104 17.94 -7.70 -6.55
N GLY A 105 17.07 -8.03 -5.59
CA GLY A 105 17.21 -7.68 -4.19
C GLY A 105 17.46 -8.93 -3.36
N ARG A 106 16.37 -9.52 -2.86
CA ARG A 106 16.37 -10.80 -2.17
C ARG A 106 15.06 -11.52 -2.43
N PHE A 107 15.14 -12.83 -2.66
CA PHE A 107 13.94 -13.64 -2.72
C PHE A 107 13.34 -13.80 -1.34
N CYS A 108 12.05 -13.50 -1.22
CA CYS A 108 11.18 -13.94 -0.14
C CYS A 108 10.37 -15.14 -0.67
N VAL A 109 10.66 -16.32 -0.14
CA VAL A 109 9.99 -17.57 -0.50
C VAL A 109 8.94 -17.86 0.56
N VAL A 110 7.69 -17.99 0.13
CA VAL A 110 6.54 -18.22 1.02
C VAL A 110 5.99 -19.61 0.77
N ILE A 111 6.09 -20.49 1.76
CA ILE A 111 5.48 -21.82 1.70
C ILE A 111 4.03 -21.69 2.14
N LEU A 112 3.11 -21.97 1.23
CA LEU A 112 1.69 -21.72 1.39
C LEU A 112 0.89 -23.01 1.24
N SER A 113 -0.01 -23.27 2.18
CA SER A 113 -1.13 -24.18 1.95
C SER A 113 -2.39 -23.40 1.62
N VAL A 114 -3.11 -23.89 0.61
CA VAL A 114 -4.43 -23.38 0.24
C VAL A 114 -5.40 -24.55 0.23
N PHE A 115 -6.49 -24.42 0.98
CA PHE A 115 -7.60 -25.38 0.99
C PHE A 115 -8.84 -24.71 0.42
N ASN A 116 -9.50 -25.41 -0.50
CA ASN A 116 -10.76 -24.99 -1.09
C ASN A 116 -11.92 -25.65 -0.33
N PRO A 117 -12.63 -24.94 0.58
CA PRO A 117 -13.77 -25.47 1.31
C PRO A 117 -15.04 -25.62 0.46
N THR A 118 -15.07 -25.08 -0.77
CA THR A 118 -16.29 -24.97 -1.57
C THR A 118 -16.55 -26.23 -2.38
N SER A 119 -17.70 -26.24 -3.07
CA SER A 119 -18.15 -27.34 -3.91
C SER A 119 -17.71 -27.23 -5.37
N SER A 120 -17.04 -26.15 -5.75
CA SER A 120 -16.51 -25.89 -7.09
C SER A 120 -14.99 -25.84 -7.07
N SER A 121 -14.35 -26.09 -8.21
CA SER A 121 -12.91 -25.87 -8.35
C SER A 121 -12.59 -24.37 -8.38
N GLN A 122 -11.47 -23.99 -7.78
CA GLN A 122 -11.01 -22.60 -7.72
C GLN A 122 -9.50 -22.52 -8.02
N ASP A 123 -9.09 -21.52 -8.78
CA ASP A 123 -7.67 -21.22 -8.97
C ASP A 123 -7.07 -20.56 -7.73
N VAL A 124 -5.78 -20.79 -7.48
CA VAL A 124 -5.05 -20.07 -6.44
C VAL A 124 -4.92 -18.60 -6.86
N PRO A 125 -5.46 -17.62 -6.11
CA PRO A 125 -5.53 -16.22 -6.53
C PRO A 125 -4.20 -15.49 -6.26
N ILE A 126 -3.11 -15.92 -6.89
CA ILE A 126 -1.77 -15.39 -6.66
C ILE A 126 -1.63 -13.88 -6.96
N ASP A 127 -2.48 -13.32 -7.81
CA ASP A 127 -2.55 -11.88 -8.10
C ASP A 127 -3.10 -11.06 -6.91
N ARG A 128 -3.75 -11.74 -5.96
CA ARG A 128 -4.34 -11.17 -4.74
C ARG A 128 -3.47 -11.37 -3.50
N ILE A 129 -2.33 -12.04 -3.64
CA ILE A 129 -1.36 -12.24 -2.56
C ILE A 129 -0.16 -11.33 -2.85
N THR A 130 -0.05 -10.23 -2.11
CA THR A 130 1.01 -9.23 -2.34
C THR A 130 1.93 -9.12 -1.14
N LEU A 131 3.22 -8.95 -1.39
CA LEU A 131 4.20 -8.58 -0.38
C LEU A 131 4.31 -7.05 -0.40
N ARG A 132 4.00 -6.40 0.72
CA ARG A 132 3.85 -4.95 0.76
C ARG A 132 4.48 -4.26 1.96
N THR A 133 4.82 -3.00 1.75
CA THR A 133 5.08 -1.96 2.75
C THR A 133 4.14 -0.79 2.45
N ASP A 134 4.26 0.32 3.18
CA ASP A 134 3.49 1.53 2.89
C ASP A 134 3.76 2.09 1.47
N ASP A 135 4.98 1.94 0.95
CA ASP A 135 5.43 2.53 -0.31
C ASP A 135 5.70 1.49 -1.42
N ILE A 136 5.79 0.21 -1.06
CA ILE A 136 6.23 -0.86 -1.95
C ILE A 136 5.15 -1.92 -2.03
N ILE A 137 4.70 -2.25 -3.23
CA ILE A 137 3.89 -3.45 -3.49
C ILE A 137 4.68 -4.36 -4.43
N ARG A 138 4.76 -5.64 -4.07
CA ARG A 138 5.34 -6.70 -4.89
C ARG A 138 4.29 -7.77 -5.12
N ARG A 139 4.12 -8.14 -6.38
CA ARG A 139 3.29 -9.27 -6.80
C ARG A 139 4.14 -10.52 -6.86
N VAL A 140 3.48 -11.67 -6.79
CA VAL A 140 4.14 -12.96 -7.00
C VAL A 140 4.85 -12.96 -8.36
N ASP A 141 6.14 -13.28 -8.35
CA ASP A 141 6.88 -13.51 -9.59
C ASP A 141 6.71 -14.98 -9.98
N THR A 142 5.96 -15.21 -11.06
CA THR A 142 5.68 -16.58 -11.53
C THR A 142 6.90 -17.28 -12.13
N GLY A 143 7.89 -16.54 -12.62
CA GLY A 143 9.15 -17.11 -13.13
C GLY A 143 10.03 -17.58 -11.97
N ASP A 144 10.20 -16.74 -10.96
CA ASP A 144 10.96 -17.09 -9.76
C ASP A 144 10.26 -18.18 -8.96
N SER A 145 8.92 -18.13 -8.88
CA SER A 145 8.13 -19.18 -8.25
C SER A 145 8.29 -20.50 -8.99
N GLN A 146 8.36 -20.52 -10.33
CA GLN A 146 8.64 -21.75 -11.06
C GLN A 146 10.05 -22.30 -10.78
N ALA A 147 11.05 -21.44 -10.60
CA ALA A 147 12.40 -21.86 -10.26
C ALA A 147 12.46 -22.66 -8.95
N ILE A 148 11.55 -22.42 -7.99
CA ILE A 148 11.52 -23.15 -6.71
C ILE A 148 11.32 -24.66 -6.88
N GLY A 149 10.49 -25.07 -7.86
CA GLY A 149 10.15 -26.47 -8.07
C GLY A 149 11.30 -27.30 -8.64
N SER A 150 12.40 -26.65 -8.98
CA SER A 150 13.65 -27.29 -9.44
C SER A 150 14.84 -26.93 -8.53
N ASP A 151 14.59 -26.30 -7.38
CA ASP A 151 15.62 -26.00 -6.39
C ASP A 151 15.85 -27.23 -5.49
N ASP A 152 17.09 -27.66 -5.35
CA ASP A 152 17.48 -28.88 -4.62
C ASP A 152 17.35 -28.76 -3.09
N ARG A 153 17.17 -27.53 -2.57
CA ARG A 153 17.07 -27.26 -1.13
C ARG A 153 15.69 -27.52 -0.55
N ILE A 154 14.66 -27.58 -1.39
CA ILE A 154 13.28 -27.61 -0.93
C ILE A 154 12.44 -28.54 -1.80
N ASP A 155 11.63 -29.37 -1.15
CA ASP A 155 10.77 -30.35 -1.81
C ASP A 155 9.32 -29.82 -1.92
N VAL A 156 9.17 -28.64 -2.51
CA VAL A 156 7.84 -28.11 -2.89
C VAL A 156 7.89 -27.50 -4.28
N SER A 157 6.79 -27.68 -5.02
CA SER A 157 6.60 -27.03 -6.31
C SER A 157 5.99 -25.64 -6.16
N SER A 158 6.05 -24.86 -7.23
CA SER A 158 5.29 -23.62 -7.34
C SER A 158 3.79 -23.91 -7.21
N ILE A 159 3.12 -23.13 -6.36
CA ILE A 159 1.64 -23.11 -6.32
C ILE A 159 1.05 -22.10 -7.32
N ALA A 160 1.90 -21.33 -8.00
CA ALA A 160 1.45 -20.39 -9.02
C ALA A 160 0.76 -21.14 -10.18
N ASN A 161 -0.45 -20.68 -10.54
CA ASN A 161 -1.31 -21.28 -11.57
C ASN A 161 -1.89 -22.66 -11.24
N GLN A 162 -1.92 -23.06 -9.97
CA GLN A 162 -2.61 -24.29 -9.55
C GLN A 162 -4.12 -24.06 -9.44
N THR A 163 -4.89 -25.05 -9.89
CA THR A 163 -6.34 -25.15 -9.66
C THR A 163 -6.60 -26.16 -8.55
N ILE A 164 -7.38 -25.77 -7.55
CA ILE A 164 -7.74 -26.60 -6.40
C ILE A 164 -9.15 -27.15 -6.60
N GLY A 165 -9.28 -28.46 -6.61
CA GLY A 165 -10.59 -29.12 -6.61
C GLY A 165 -11.42 -28.81 -5.36
N PRO A 166 -12.73 -29.14 -5.37
CA PRO A 166 -13.59 -28.95 -4.21
C PRO A 166 -13.11 -29.78 -3.03
N THR A 167 -13.22 -29.23 -1.81
CA THR A 167 -12.79 -29.87 -0.55
C THR A 167 -11.35 -30.41 -0.57
N SER A 168 -10.50 -29.85 -1.43
CA SER A 168 -9.12 -30.28 -1.64
C SER A 168 -8.13 -29.22 -1.18
N SER A 169 -6.88 -29.61 -0.97
CA SER A 169 -5.80 -28.69 -0.67
C SER A 169 -4.61 -28.89 -1.59
N VAL A 170 -3.83 -27.84 -1.72
CA VAL A 170 -2.51 -27.83 -2.36
C VAL A 170 -1.53 -27.14 -1.41
N THR A 171 -0.28 -27.58 -1.44
CA THR A 171 0.82 -26.91 -0.74
C THR A 171 1.94 -26.68 -1.75
N GLY A 172 2.50 -25.49 -1.74
CA GLY A 172 3.60 -25.12 -2.62
C GLY A 172 4.19 -23.78 -2.22
N ALA A 173 5.06 -23.25 -3.07
CA ALA A 173 5.72 -21.97 -2.82
C ALA A 173 5.28 -20.89 -3.82
N ILE A 174 5.26 -19.65 -3.33
CA ILE A 174 5.27 -18.43 -4.15
C ILE A 174 6.52 -17.62 -3.77
N VAL A 175 7.04 -16.86 -4.73
CA VAL A 175 8.28 -16.10 -4.57
C VAL A 175 8.07 -14.64 -4.94
N TYR A 176 8.69 -13.76 -4.17
CA TYR A 176 8.83 -12.33 -4.44
C TYR A 176 10.31 -11.96 -4.51
N ASP A 177 10.67 -11.03 -5.40
CA ASP A 177 11.97 -10.34 -5.39
C ASP A 177 11.77 -8.89 -4.89
N ALA A 178 12.37 -8.58 -3.74
CA ALA A 178 12.19 -7.29 -3.09
C ALA A 178 13.47 -6.79 -2.38
N PRO A 179 13.59 -5.46 -2.16
CA PRO A 179 14.67 -4.93 -1.34
C PRO A 179 14.66 -5.54 0.08
N PRO A 180 15.80 -5.95 0.63
CA PRO A 180 15.83 -6.88 1.75
C PRO A 180 15.40 -6.32 3.12
N ASP A 181 15.59 -5.03 3.36
CA ASP A 181 15.60 -4.47 4.71
C ASP A 181 14.31 -3.72 5.12
N ASN A 182 13.25 -3.77 4.29
CA ASN A 182 11.98 -3.13 4.65
C ASN A 182 11.12 -4.03 5.53
N GLU A 183 10.30 -3.44 6.38
CA GLU A 183 9.29 -4.15 7.18
C GLU A 183 8.11 -4.57 6.29
N TYR A 184 8.13 -5.82 5.80
CA TYR A 184 7.08 -6.33 4.92
C TYR A 184 5.92 -7.00 5.66
N GLN A 185 4.78 -7.01 4.98
CA GLN A 185 3.63 -7.83 5.31
C GLN A 185 3.12 -8.52 4.04
N LEU A 186 2.59 -9.73 4.17
CA LEU A 186 1.77 -10.35 3.13
C LEU A 186 0.33 -9.87 3.30
N GLU A 187 -0.27 -9.37 2.23
CA GLU A 187 -1.70 -9.12 2.14
C GLU A 187 -2.36 -10.17 1.26
N PHE A 188 -3.41 -10.78 1.78
CA PHE A 188 -4.32 -11.67 1.08
C PHE A 188 -5.63 -10.92 0.84
N ALA A 189 -5.79 -10.39 -0.37
CA ALA A 189 -7.02 -9.72 -0.78
C ALA A 189 -8.06 -10.76 -1.26
N PRO A 190 -9.35 -10.57 -0.97
CA PRO A 190 -10.38 -11.42 -1.51
C PRO A 190 -10.67 -11.09 -2.98
N VAL A 191 -11.32 -12.05 -3.66
CA VAL A 191 -11.86 -11.86 -5.01
C VAL A 191 -13.19 -11.10 -4.97
N ASP A 192 -13.92 -11.21 -3.87
CA ASP A 192 -15.20 -10.55 -3.60
C ASP A 192 -15.01 -9.27 -2.75
N SER A 193 -16.09 -8.81 -2.10
CA SER A 193 -16.08 -7.62 -1.24
C SER A 193 -15.73 -7.90 0.22
N ALA A 194 -15.23 -9.08 0.56
CA ALA A 194 -14.77 -9.38 1.91
C ALA A 194 -13.55 -8.50 2.30
N GLN A 195 -13.10 -8.61 3.54
CA GLN A 195 -11.92 -7.88 4.00
C GLN A 195 -10.63 -8.61 3.62
N SER A 196 -9.55 -7.85 3.38
CA SER A 196 -8.19 -8.42 3.26
C SER A 196 -7.70 -8.99 4.59
N HIS A 197 -6.72 -9.89 4.52
CA HIS A 197 -6.04 -10.48 5.67
C HIS A 197 -4.54 -10.22 5.59
N ILE A 198 -3.89 -10.02 6.73
CA ILE A 198 -2.47 -9.64 6.81
C ILE A 198 -1.67 -10.71 7.54
N VAL A 199 -0.49 -11.05 7.04
CA VAL A 199 0.52 -11.85 7.77
C VAL A 199 1.82 -11.04 7.85
N PRO A 200 2.32 -10.68 9.05
CA PRO A 200 3.59 -9.99 9.19
C PRO A 200 4.75 -10.85 8.68
N VAL A 201 5.68 -10.22 7.94
CA VAL A 201 6.91 -10.87 7.45
C VAL A 201 8.13 -10.25 8.11
N GLY A 202 8.13 -8.93 8.30
CA GLY A 202 9.31 -8.18 8.74
C GLY A 202 10.34 -8.01 7.61
N PRO A 203 11.60 -7.71 7.93
CA PRO A 203 12.68 -7.63 6.94
C PRO A 203 13.00 -9.02 6.38
N ILE A 204 13.19 -9.11 5.06
CA ILE A 204 13.54 -10.37 4.39
C ILE A 204 14.89 -10.89 4.91
N THR A 205 15.81 -10.00 5.26
CA THR A 205 17.09 -10.36 5.90
C THR A 205 16.93 -10.99 7.28
N GLY A 206 15.79 -10.78 7.94
CA GLY A 206 15.45 -11.41 9.22
C GLY A 206 14.83 -12.81 9.10
N LEU A 207 14.50 -13.26 7.88
CA LEU A 207 13.96 -14.60 7.65
C LEU A 207 15.05 -15.66 7.68
N ASP A 208 14.67 -16.91 7.95
CA ASP A 208 15.57 -18.05 7.83
C ASP A 208 16.05 -18.20 6.38
N SER A 209 17.30 -18.59 6.20
CA SER A 209 17.79 -18.92 4.86
C SER A 209 17.11 -20.19 4.37
N LEU A 210 16.87 -20.28 3.05
CA LEU A 210 16.46 -21.54 2.44
C LEU A 210 17.40 -22.67 2.93
N PRO A 211 16.86 -23.81 3.40
CA PRO A 211 17.66 -24.88 3.99
C PRO A 211 18.81 -25.27 3.05
N SER A 212 20.01 -25.51 3.56
CA SER A 212 21.03 -26.14 2.73
C SER A 212 20.60 -27.58 2.45
N GLY A 213 20.45 -27.96 1.18
CA GLY A 213 20.27 -29.35 0.78
C GLY A 213 21.42 -30.22 1.32
N TYR A 214 21.13 -31.49 1.62
CA TYR A 214 22.11 -32.48 2.08
C TYR A 214 23.13 -32.85 1.00
#